data_AF-A0A0M3KBT5-F1
#
_entry.id   AF-A0A0M3KBT5-F1
#
_cell.length_a   1.000
_cell.length_b   1.000
_cell.length_c   1.000
_cell.angle_alpha   90.00
_cell.angle_beta   90.00
_cell.angle_gamma   90.00
#
_symmetry.space_group_name_H-M   'P 1'
#
loop_
_entity.id
_entity.type
_entity.pdbx_description
1 polymer ?
#
loop_
_entity_poly.entity_id
_entity_poly.type
_entity_poly.pdbx_seq_one_letter_code
_entity_poly.pdbx_strand_id
1 'polypeptide(L)'
;MASHSAVKDTAYTECGMDGLPCLTSEFAKGWLDDLDTIELPGRFQQQPGINRTLRQQYEVVAANMIANIVSRYGDLSIENELIAAFQGSQPQKIQRPVDRMQHARPHVLQEQLSKLKKPVNIKAQKKRQYLDEFMKELIFKLFNTTEKQQRVLNTPSGPIKHPECHSKMLEAFHQKCFNFNKNPYAAEYSSVLSNICSEGVNVDTVIKKMIDHCQGITVTNIE
;
A
#
# COMPACT_ATOMS: atom_id res chain seq x y z
N MET A 1 -6.44 8.01 10.02
CA MET A 1 -4.99 7.74 9.93
C MET A 1 -4.72 6.93 8.68
N ALA A 2 -3.57 7.09 8.04
CA ALA A 2 -3.17 6.26 6.89
C ALA A 2 -1.94 5.43 7.23
N SER A 3 -1.89 4.20 6.69
CA SER A 3 -0.80 3.25 6.91
C SER A 3 0.55 3.70 6.35
N HIS A 4 0.55 4.60 5.38
CA HIS A 4 1.76 5.16 4.78
C HIS A 4 1.53 6.57 4.23
N SER A 5 2.63 7.29 4.03
CA SER A 5 2.67 8.46 3.17
C SER A 5 2.65 8.03 1.69
N ALA A 6 2.33 8.94 0.77
CA ALA A 6 2.13 8.68 -0.66
C ALA A 6 3.28 7.95 -1.40
N VAL A 7 4.44 7.78 -0.76
CA VAL A 7 5.71 7.30 -1.35
C VAL A 7 6.09 5.89 -0.88
N LYS A 8 5.40 5.28 0.09
CA LYS A 8 5.76 3.95 0.62
C LYS A 8 4.60 2.97 0.60
N ASP A 9 4.87 1.70 0.31
CA ASP A 9 3.88 0.63 0.43
C ASP A 9 3.56 0.30 1.89
N THR A 10 2.42 -0.37 2.11
CA THR A 10 2.12 -0.95 3.42
C THR A 10 2.88 -2.27 3.60
N ALA A 11 3.57 -2.42 4.73
CA ALA A 11 4.23 -3.67 5.10
C ALA A 11 3.23 -4.73 5.59
N TYR A 12 3.49 -5.99 5.22
CA TYR A 12 2.69 -7.16 5.59
C TYR A 12 3.37 -7.96 6.70
N THR A 13 2.58 -8.56 7.58
CA THR A 13 3.05 -9.35 8.72
C THR A 13 2.31 -10.69 8.79
N GLU A 14 2.74 -11.57 9.70
CA GLU A 14 2.14 -12.90 9.89
C GLU A 14 2.19 -13.74 8.60
N CYS A 15 3.33 -13.69 7.91
CA CYS A 15 3.55 -14.34 6.63
C CYS A 15 4.09 -15.77 6.79
N GLY A 16 3.57 -16.71 5.98
CA GLY A 16 4.17 -18.04 5.85
C GLY A 16 3.93 -18.97 7.03
N MET A 17 3.03 -18.62 7.94
CA MET A 17 2.52 -19.55 8.95
C MET A 17 1.79 -20.69 8.22
N ASP A 18 2.29 -21.91 8.36
CA ASP A 18 1.75 -23.12 7.74
C ASP A 18 1.59 -23.05 6.20
N GLY A 19 2.48 -22.32 5.54
CA GLY A 19 2.43 -22.15 4.07
C GLY A 19 1.35 -21.19 3.57
N LEU A 20 0.66 -20.49 4.47
CA LEU A 20 -0.37 -19.51 4.12
C LEU A 20 0.23 -18.17 3.64
N PRO A 21 -0.54 -17.38 2.86
CA PRO A 21 -0.20 -15.99 2.59
C PRO A 21 -0.13 -15.17 3.89
N CYS A 22 0.41 -13.96 3.81
CA CYS A 22 0.37 -13.02 4.93
C CYS A 22 -1.08 -12.75 5.33
N LEU A 23 -1.38 -12.85 6.63
CA LEU A 23 -2.75 -12.74 7.13
C LEU A 23 -3.19 -11.28 7.34
N THR A 24 -2.24 -10.36 7.57
CA THR A 24 -2.57 -8.97 7.86
C THR A 24 -1.42 -8.02 7.50
N SER A 25 -1.69 -6.71 7.56
CA SER A 25 -0.67 -5.67 7.45
C SER A 25 -0.16 -5.24 8.82
N GLU A 26 1.08 -4.74 8.88
CA GLU A 26 1.65 -4.19 10.13
C GLU A 26 0.76 -3.07 10.69
N PHE A 27 0.21 -2.21 9.81
CA PHE A 27 -0.71 -1.16 10.22
C PHE A 27 -1.99 -1.72 10.81
N ALA A 28 -2.66 -2.63 10.10
CA ALA A 28 -3.92 -3.21 10.57
C ALA A 28 -3.74 -3.91 11.91
N LYS A 29 -2.69 -4.72 12.03
CA LYS A 29 -2.33 -5.39 13.28
C LYS A 29 -2.08 -4.41 14.41
N GLY A 30 -1.29 -3.36 14.16
CA GLY A 30 -0.89 -2.41 15.19
C GLY A 30 -2.08 -1.72 15.87
N TRP A 31 -3.06 -1.24 15.11
CA TRP A 31 -4.23 -0.59 15.72
C TRP A 31 -5.24 -1.59 16.27
N LEU A 32 -5.39 -2.78 15.67
CA LEU A 32 -6.29 -3.81 16.20
C LEU A 32 -5.78 -4.38 17.53
N ASP A 33 -4.49 -4.68 17.64
CA ASP A 33 -3.87 -5.16 18.90
C ASP A 33 -3.99 -4.12 20.02
N ASP A 34 -3.89 -2.83 19.69
CA ASP A 34 -4.06 -1.72 20.64
C ASP A 34 -5.48 -1.70 21.23
N LEU A 35 -6.50 -1.97 20.41
CA LEU A 35 -7.89 -2.09 20.87
C LEU A 35 -8.12 -3.35 21.69
N ASP A 36 -7.56 -4.46 21.24
CA ASP A 36 -7.69 -5.80 21.84
C ASP A 36 -6.88 -5.96 23.13
N THR A 37 -6.16 -4.93 23.58
CA THR A 37 -5.44 -4.94 24.85
C THR A 37 -6.43 -5.06 26.02
N ILE A 38 -6.69 -6.30 26.42
CA ILE A 38 -7.52 -6.66 27.56
C ILE A 38 -6.69 -6.53 28.84
N GLU A 39 -7.26 -5.92 29.89
CA GLU A 39 -6.72 -5.93 31.24
C GLU A 39 -6.49 -7.38 31.71
N LEU A 40 -5.23 -7.84 31.72
CA LEU A 40 -4.87 -9.08 32.40
C LEU A 40 -4.88 -8.82 33.91
N PRO A 41 -5.65 -9.58 34.71
CA PRO A 41 -5.66 -9.41 36.16
C PRO A 41 -4.26 -9.70 36.71
N GLY A 42 -3.64 -8.72 37.36
CA GLY A 42 -2.36 -8.86 38.06
C GLY A 42 -1.14 -8.18 37.44
N ARG A 43 -1.28 -7.42 36.33
CA ARG A 43 -0.26 -6.45 35.92
C ARG A 43 -0.87 -5.07 35.79
N PHE A 44 -0.21 -4.08 36.38
CA PHE A 44 -0.56 -2.67 36.41
C PHE A 44 -1.25 -2.16 35.14
N GLN A 45 -2.48 -1.66 35.32
CA GLN A 45 -3.23 -0.68 34.51
C GLN A 45 -2.81 -0.55 33.04
N GLN A 46 -3.45 -1.31 32.16
CA GLN A 46 -3.59 -0.89 30.76
C GLN A 46 -5.08 -0.79 30.47
N GLN A 47 -5.61 0.43 30.49
CA GLN A 47 -6.99 0.68 30.11
C GLN A 47 -7.22 0.12 28.70
N PRO A 48 -8.40 -0.49 28.43
CA PRO A 48 -8.72 -0.98 27.10
C PRO A 48 -8.52 0.16 26.09
N GLY A 49 -7.94 -0.16 24.93
CA GLY A 49 -7.59 0.84 23.91
C GLY A 49 -8.76 1.75 23.55
N ILE A 50 -10.00 1.25 23.67
CA ILE A 50 -11.24 1.99 23.43
C ILE A 50 -11.41 3.27 24.28
N ASN A 51 -10.78 3.33 25.46
CA ASN A 51 -10.81 4.50 26.36
C ASN A 51 -9.69 5.52 26.09
N ARG A 52 -8.85 5.25 25.08
CA ARG A 52 -7.83 6.21 24.63
C ARG A 52 -8.43 7.20 23.65
N THR A 53 -7.72 8.31 23.46
CA THR A 53 -8.03 9.21 22.36
C THR A 53 -7.45 8.70 21.05
N LEU A 54 -7.98 9.18 19.92
CA LEU A 54 -7.40 8.91 18.59
C LEU A 54 -5.92 9.33 18.52
N ARG A 55 -5.52 10.43 19.17
CA ARG A 55 -4.11 10.85 19.26
C ARG A 55 -3.24 9.79 19.93
N GLN A 56 -3.68 9.29 21.08
CA GLN A 56 -2.93 8.31 21.85
C GLN A 56 -2.76 6.99 21.07
N GLN A 57 -3.80 6.52 20.38
CA GLN A 57 -3.68 5.35 19.51
C GLN A 57 -2.72 5.61 18.34
N TYR A 58 -2.78 6.78 17.71
CA TYR A 58 -1.82 7.13 16.66
C TYR A 58 -0.37 7.02 17.16
N GLU A 59 -0.08 7.60 18.33
CA GLU A 59 1.28 7.60 18.89
C GLU A 59 1.79 6.18 19.16
N VAL A 60 0.93 5.32 19.69
CA VAL A 60 1.24 3.90 19.94
C VAL A 60 1.48 3.15 18.63
N VAL A 61 0.58 3.29 17.66
CA VAL A 61 0.71 2.61 16.36
C VAL A 61 1.93 3.10 15.61
N ALA A 62 2.18 4.41 15.59
CA ALA A 62 3.34 5.01 14.92
C ALA A 62 4.67 4.61 15.58
N ALA A 63 4.73 4.51 16.91
CA ALA A 63 5.92 4.07 17.64
C ALA A 63 6.25 2.58 17.41
N ASN A 64 5.24 1.76 17.17
CA ASN A 64 5.38 0.32 16.96
C ASN A 64 5.61 -0.07 15.48
N MET A 65 5.59 0.89 14.56
CA MET A 65 5.86 0.66 13.16
C MET A 65 7.36 0.53 12.87
N ILE A 66 7.73 -0.56 12.18
CA ILE A 66 9.13 -0.81 11.81
C ILE A 66 9.38 -0.35 10.37
N ALA A 67 8.44 -0.62 9.45
CA ALA A 67 8.66 -0.41 8.02
C ALA A 67 8.07 0.89 7.45
N ASN A 68 7.02 1.47 8.06
CA ASN A 68 6.23 2.53 7.46
C ASN A 68 6.17 3.79 8.32
N ILE A 69 5.95 4.93 7.66
CA ILE A 69 5.69 6.21 8.33
C ILE A 69 4.18 6.40 8.33
N VAL A 70 3.55 6.23 9.49
CA VAL A 70 2.12 6.51 9.68
C VAL A 70 1.90 8.01 9.54
N SER A 71 0.87 8.39 8.77
CA SER A 71 0.54 9.79 8.53
C SER A 71 -0.87 10.14 9.02
N ARG A 72 -1.03 11.39 9.43
CA ARG A 72 -2.31 11.99 9.89
C ARG A 72 -2.70 13.12 8.94
N TYR A 73 -4.00 13.25 8.72
CA TYR A 73 -4.58 14.18 7.75
C TYR A 73 -5.92 14.69 8.25
N GLY A 74 -6.38 15.82 7.71
CA GLY A 74 -7.67 16.43 8.04
C GLY A 74 -7.60 17.33 9.27
N ASP A 75 -8.75 17.49 9.94
CA ASP A 75 -8.85 18.25 11.17
C ASP A 75 -8.30 17.44 12.35
N LEU A 76 -7.16 17.89 12.90
CA LEU A 76 -6.50 17.20 14.02
C LEU A 76 -7.17 17.48 15.38
N SER A 77 -8.19 18.36 15.42
CA SER A 77 -8.97 18.62 16.64
C SER A 77 -9.72 17.37 17.11
N ILE A 78 -10.18 16.55 16.18
CA ILE A 78 -10.88 15.28 16.42
C ILE A 78 -9.99 14.26 17.15
N GLU A 79 -8.66 14.43 17.10
CA GLU A 79 -7.75 13.47 17.71
C GLU A 79 -7.81 13.44 19.24
N ASN A 80 -8.43 14.45 19.84
CA ASN A 80 -8.68 14.49 21.28
C ASN A 80 -9.93 13.69 21.68
N GLU A 81 -10.76 13.25 20.73
CA GLU A 81 -11.94 12.44 20.99
C GLU A 81 -11.57 10.99 21.30
N LEU A 82 -12.41 10.34 22.12
CA LEU A 82 -12.25 8.94 22.49
C LEU A 82 -12.51 8.02 21.29
N ILE A 83 -11.74 6.95 21.19
CA ILE A 83 -11.91 5.94 20.15
C ILE A 83 -13.29 5.30 20.22
N ALA A 84 -13.84 5.13 21.43
CA ALA A 84 -15.20 4.66 21.68
C ALA A 84 -16.27 5.42 20.88
N ALA A 85 -16.06 6.71 20.58
CA ALA A 85 -17.00 7.51 19.79
C ALA A 85 -17.08 7.07 18.31
N PHE A 86 -16.04 6.41 17.80
CA PHE A 86 -15.93 5.98 16.40
C PHE A 86 -16.09 4.47 16.23
N GLN A 87 -15.62 3.69 17.21
CA GLN A 87 -15.56 2.23 17.13
C GLN A 87 -16.58 1.53 18.05
N GLY A 88 -17.36 2.31 18.79
CA GLY A 88 -18.36 1.81 19.74
C GLY A 88 -17.78 1.61 21.14
N SER A 89 -18.65 1.71 22.15
CA SER A 89 -18.27 1.69 23.57
C SER A 89 -18.56 0.36 24.27
N GLN A 90 -19.14 -0.62 23.58
CA GLN A 90 -19.53 -1.88 24.20
C GLN A 90 -18.42 -2.93 24.11
N PRO A 91 -17.77 -3.31 25.23
CA PRO A 91 -17.10 -4.59 25.28
C PRO A 91 -18.18 -5.67 25.17
N GLN A 92 -18.34 -6.27 23.98
CA GLN A 92 -19.00 -7.56 23.94
C GLN A 92 -18.21 -8.48 24.86
N LYS A 93 -18.89 -9.10 25.83
CA LYS A 93 -18.34 -10.22 26.60
C LYS A 93 -18.17 -11.40 25.65
N ILE A 94 -17.18 -11.34 24.77
CA ILE A 94 -16.77 -12.47 23.96
C ILE A 94 -16.09 -13.42 24.94
N GLN A 95 -16.79 -14.48 25.34
CA GLN A 95 -16.14 -15.65 25.92
C GLN A 95 -15.24 -16.22 24.82
N ARG A 96 -14.01 -15.74 24.71
CA ARG A 96 -13.02 -16.31 23.79
C ARG A 96 -12.73 -17.73 24.33
N PRO A 97 -12.89 -18.80 23.52
CA PRO A 97 -12.27 -20.06 23.84
C PRO A 97 -10.79 -19.78 24.08
N VAL A 98 -10.26 -20.22 25.22
CA VAL A 98 -8.85 -20.04 25.58
C VAL A 98 -8.05 -21.01 24.71
N ASP A 99 -7.91 -20.68 23.43
CA ASP A 99 -6.84 -21.25 22.63
C ASP A 99 -5.68 -20.26 22.69
N ARG A 100 -4.66 -20.62 23.46
CA ARG A 100 -3.45 -19.80 23.65
C ARG A 100 -2.63 -19.83 22.36
N MET A 101 -3.04 -19.08 21.34
CA MET A 101 -2.09 -18.66 20.31
C MET A 101 -1.10 -17.70 20.97
N GLN A 102 0.13 -18.18 21.17
CA GLN A 102 1.24 -17.37 21.63
C GLN A 102 1.46 -16.25 20.60
N HIS A 103 1.12 -15.03 20.98
CA HIS A 103 1.39 -13.86 20.16
C HIS A 103 2.90 -13.73 20.05
N ALA A 104 3.41 -13.90 18.82
CA ALA A 104 4.83 -13.77 18.55
C ALA A 104 5.28 -12.34 18.92
N ARG A 105 6.22 -12.24 19.86
CA ARG A 105 6.82 -10.95 20.26
C ARG A 105 7.50 -10.28 19.07
N PRO A 106 7.69 -8.94 19.08
CA PRO A 106 8.37 -8.21 17.99
C PRO A 106 9.75 -8.76 17.59
N HIS A 107 10.48 -9.39 18.51
CA HIS A 107 11.75 -10.06 18.22
C HIS A 107 11.65 -11.26 17.28
N VAL A 108 10.48 -11.91 17.20
CA VAL A 108 10.22 -13.03 16.28
C VAL A 108 10.00 -12.53 14.84
N LEU A 109 9.62 -11.26 14.66
CA LEU A 109 9.35 -10.69 13.34
C LEU A 109 10.63 -10.50 12.52
N GLN A 110 11.73 -10.05 13.14
CA GLN A 110 13.05 -9.98 12.46
C GLN A 110 13.58 -11.37 12.08
N GLU A 111 13.34 -12.39 12.91
CA GLU A 111 13.77 -13.76 12.62
C GLU A 111 12.91 -14.43 11.53
N GLN A 112 11.61 -14.11 11.44
CA GLN A 112 10.74 -14.58 10.36
C GLN A 112 11.04 -13.90 9.02
N LEU A 113 11.39 -12.61 9.01
CA LEU A 113 11.80 -11.87 7.81
C LEU A 113 13.07 -12.46 7.17
N SER A 114 14.02 -12.93 7.97
CA SER A 114 15.26 -13.56 7.48
C SER A 114 15.07 -15.00 6.99
N LYS A 115 14.05 -15.71 7.50
CA LYS A 115 13.65 -17.06 7.05
C LYS A 115 12.78 -17.05 5.79
N LEU A 116 12.29 -15.88 5.36
CA LEU A 116 11.46 -15.67 4.16
C LEU A 116 12.27 -15.43 2.86
N LYS A 117 13.43 -16.09 2.68
CA LYS A 117 14.04 -16.18 1.34
C LYS A 117 13.23 -17.17 0.50
N LYS A 118 12.03 -16.76 0.08
CA LYS A 118 11.24 -17.48 -0.92
C LYS A 118 12.08 -17.58 -2.20
N PRO A 119 12.09 -18.73 -2.89
CA PRO A 119 12.74 -18.83 -4.19
C PRO A 119 12.15 -17.76 -5.11
N VAL A 120 13.02 -17.02 -5.78
CA VAL A 120 12.62 -15.96 -6.71
C VAL A 120 11.71 -16.59 -7.77
N ASN A 121 10.44 -16.18 -7.81
CA ASN A 121 9.53 -16.63 -8.84
C ASN A 121 9.93 -15.99 -10.17
N ILE A 122 10.76 -16.70 -10.94
CA ILE A 122 11.34 -16.24 -12.20
C ILE A 122 10.24 -15.81 -13.20
N LYS A 123 9.09 -16.51 -13.23
CA LYS A 123 7.96 -16.16 -14.11
C LYS A 123 7.38 -14.79 -13.71
N ALA A 124 7.18 -14.55 -12.41
CA ALA A 124 6.71 -13.27 -11.91
C ALA A 124 7.72 -12.14 -12.16
N GLN A 125 9.02 -12.38 -11.93
CA GLN A 125 10.06 -11.40 -12.16
C GLN A 125 10.16 -11.00 -13.64
N LYS A 126 10.09 -11.96 -14.57
CA LYS A 126 10.07 -11.69 -16.02
C LYS A 126 8.87 -10.85 -16.42
N LYS A 127 7.68 -11.11 -15.85
CA LYS A 127 6.47 -10.30 -16.10
C LYS A 127 6.63 -8.86 -15.60
N ARG A 128 7.31 -8.65 -14.46
CA ARG A 128 7.62 -7.31 -13.94
C ARG A 128 8.60 -6.58 -14.86
N GLN A 129 9.73 -7.21 -15.19
CA GLN A 129 10.73 -6.67 -16.12
C GLN A 129 10.12 -6.26 -17.46
N TYR A 130 9.20 -7.08 -17.98
CA TYR A 130 8.47 -6.77 -19.20
C TYR A 130 7.69 -5.45 -19.08
N LEU A 131 6.97 -5.24 -17.97
CA LEU A 131 6.25 -4.01 -17.73
C LEU A 131 7.19 -2.82 -17.50
N ASP A 132 8.32 -3.02 -16.83
CA ASP A 132 9.33 -1.98 -16.60
C ASP A 132 9.87 -1.44 -17.92
N GLU A 133 10.25 -2.33 -18.83
CA GLU A 133 10.76 -1.96 -20.14
C GLU A 133 9.67 -1.36 -21.02
N PHE A 134 8.44 -1.90 -20.98
CA PHE A 134 7.29 -1.30 -21.65
C PHE A 134 7.10 0.17 -21.24
N MET A 135 7.14 0.46 -19.93
CA MET A 135 6.94 1.82 -19.44
C MET A 135 8.09 2.75 -19.85
N LYS A 136 9.34 2.28 -19.80
CA LYS A 136 10.49 3.05 -20.29
C LYS A 136 10.37 3.37 -21.78
N GLU A 137 10.02 2.40 -22.60
CA GLU A 137 9.83 2.59 -24.05
C GLU A 137 8.67 3.56 -24.36
N LEU A 138 7.56 3.46 -23.63
CA LEU A 138 6.45 4.39 -23.77
C LEU A 138 6.90 5.82 -23.49
N ILE A 139 7.57 6.04 -22.35
CA ILE A 139 8.07 7.38 -21.97
C ILE A 139 9.08 7.89 -23.00
N PHE A 140 9.94 7.03 -23.53
CA PHE A 140 10.88 7.40 -24.60
C PHE A 140 10.15 7.85 -25.89
N LYS A 141 9.05 7.21 -26.27
CA LYS A 141 8.24 7.59 -27.44
C LYS A 141 7.37 8.83 -27.22
N LEU A 142 7.04 9.14 -25.96
CA LEU A 142 6.24 10.31 -25.60
C LEU A 142 7.07 11.59 -25.53
N PHE A 143 8.31 11.50 -25.04
CA PHE A 143 9.15 12.67 -24.76
C PHE A 143 10.50 12.60 -25.47
N ASN A 144 10.86 13.68 -26.17
CA ASN A 144 12.09 13.73 -26.98
C ASN A 144 13.36 14.10 -26.17
N THR A 145 13.23 14.47 -24.90
CA THR A 145 14.37 14.88 -24.06
C THR A 145 14.55 13.96 -22.87
N THR A 146 15.80 13.56 -22.61
CA THR A 146 16.17 12.72 -21.46
C THR A 146 15.73 13.35 -20.14
N GLU A 147 15.78 14.68 -20.03
CA GLU A 147 15.35 15.41 -18.83
C GLU A 147 13.87 15.19 -18.51
N LYS A 148 12.98 15.26 -19.51
CA LYS A 148 11.55 14.99 -19.31
C LYS A 148 11.29 13.52 -19.01
N GLN A 149 11.95 12.62 -19.73
CA GLN A 149 11.84 11.19 -19.49
C GLN A 149 12.21 10.82 -18.04
N GLN A 150 13.37 11.30 -17.56
CA GLN A 150 13.83 11.07 -16.19
C GLN A 150 12.93 11.75 -15.17
N ARG A 151 12.44 12.96 -15.45
CA ARG A 151 11.49 13.65 -14.55
C ARG A 151 10.22 12.83 -14.39
N VAL A 152 9.63 12.34 -15.47
CA VAL A 152 8.39 11.56 -15.42
C VAL A 152 8.58 10.22 -14.68
N LEU A 153 9.69 9.53 -14.91
CA LEU A 153 9.99 8.23 -14.28
C LEU A 153 10.39 8.34 -12.81
N ASN A 154 11.15 9.36 -12.44
CA ASN A 154 11.79 9.44 -11.12
C ASN A 154 11.10 10.42 -10.16
N THR A 155 10.16 11.25 -10.63
CA THR A 155 9.43 12.16 -9.73
C THR A 155 8.59 11.32 -8.77
N PRO A 156 8.81 11.44 -7.44
CA PRO A 156 8.06 10.69 -6.46
C PRO A 156 6.57 10.99 -6.55
N SER A 157 5.75 10.02 -6.13
CA SER A 157 4.31 10.21 -5.94
C SER A 157 4.03 11.43 -5.08
N GLY A 158 3.19 12.32 -5.58
CA GLY A 158 2.73 13.51 -4.90
C GLY A 158 1.24 13.74 -5.12
N PRO A 159 0.69 14.89 -4.68
CA PRO A 159 -0.69 15.25 -4.96
C PRO A 159 -0.95 15.24 -6.47
N ILE A 160 -2.08 14.63 -6.88
CA ILE A 160 -2.50 14.59 -8.28
C ILE A 160 -2.90 16.01 -8.69
N LYS A 161 -2.04 16.66 -9.48
CA LYS A 161 -2.25 18.05 -9.94
C LYS A 161 -3.32 18.18 -11.03
N HIS A 162 -3.54 17.11 -11.80
CA HIS A 162 -4.46 17.08 -12.94
C HIS A 162 -5.37 15.84 -12.87
N PRO A 163 -6.40 15.84 -12.00
CA PRO A 163 -7.22 14.66 -11.74
C PRO A 163 -7.92 14.09 -12.97
N GLU A 164 -8.45 14.94 -13.86
CA GLU A 164 -9.12 14.49 -15.08
C GLU A 164 -8.16 13.79 -16.05
N CYS A 165 -6.96 14.35 -16.24
CA CYS A 165 -5.93 13.74 -17.07
C CYS A 165 -5.47 12.40 -16.49
N HIS A 166 -5.25 12.36 -15.18
CA HIS A 166 -4.81 11.16 -14.47
C HIS A 166 -5.85 10.05 -14.55
N SER A 167 -7.12 10.36 -14.30
CA SER A 167 -8.23 9.41 -14.40
C SER A 167 -8.37 8.85 -15.81
N LYS A 168 -8.35 9.70 -16.84
CA LYS A 168 -8.45 9.25 -18.25
C LYS A 168 -7.28 8.34 -18.65
N MET A 169 -6.05 8.68 -18.25
CA MET A 169 -4.90 7.83 -18.56
C MET A 169 -4.94 6.49 -17.82
N LEU A 170 -5.27 6.50 -16.52
CA LEU A 170 -5.41 5.26 -15.74
C LEU A 170 -6.48 4.35 -16.33
N GLU A 171 -7.63 4.90 -16.69
CA GLU A 171 -8.72 4.13 -17.28
C GLU A 171 -8.31 3.51 -18.62
N ALA A 172 -7.71 4.31 -19.51
CA ALA A 172 -7.22 3.83 -20.79
C ALA A 172 -6.14 2.74 -20.62
N PHE A 173 -5.19 2.94 -19.70
CA PHE A 173 -4.14 1.97 -19.42
C PHE A 173 -4.70 0.66 -18.85
N HIS A 174 -5.63 0.75 -17.89
CA HIS A 174 -6.30 -0.41 -17.29
C HIS A 174 -7.08 -1.23 -18.31
N GLN A 175 -7.84 -0.55 -19.20
CA GLN A 175 -8.76 -1.21 -20.13
C GLN A 175 -8.06 -1.71 -21.39
N LYS A 176 -7.04 -1.01 -21.88
CA LYS A 176 -6.45 -1.27 -23.20
C LYS A 176 -5.03 -1.84 -23.15
N CYS A 177 -4.36 -1.77 -22.00
CA CYS A 177 -2.98 -2.20 -21.86
C CYS A 177 -2.84 -3.26 -20.74
N PHE A 178 -2.77 -2.82 -19.48
CA PHE A 178 -2.53 -3.70 -18.34
C PHE A 178 -3.65 -3.56 -17.31
N ASN A 179 -4.50 -4.58 -17.24
CA ASN A 179 -5.57 -4.62 -16.26
C ASN A 179 -5.00 -4.79 -14.83
N PHE A 180 -5.20 -3.79 -13.97
CA PHE A 180 -4.70 -3.77 -12.59
C PHE A 180 -5.17 -4.95 -11.73
N ASN A 181 -6.36 -5.49 -11.99
CA ASN A 181 -6.89 -6.63 -11.24
C ASN A 181 -6.16 -7.92 -11.62
N LYS A 182 -5.68 -8.02 -12.87
CA LYS A 182 -4.90 -9.17 -13.37
C LYS A 182 -3.40 -9.00 -13.13
N ASN A 183 -2.93 -7.75 -13.08
CA ASN A 183 -1.53 -7.40 -12.85
C ASN A 183 -1.43 -6.27 -11.83
N PRO A 184 -1.48 -6.57 -10.52
CA PRO A 184 -1.37 -5.56 -9.47
C PRO A 184 -0.08 -4.72 -9.56
N TYR A 185 1.01 -5.28 -10.08
CA TYR A 185 2.26 -4.56 -10.28
C TYR A 185 2.13 -3.38 -11.26
N ALA A 186 1.13 -3.41 -12.16
CA ALA A 186 0.89 -2.29 -13.04
C ALA A 186 0.36 -1.04 -12.33
N ALA A 187 -0.19 -1.19 -11.12
CA ALA A 187 -0.64 -0.05 -10.32
C ALA A 187 0.54 0.82 -9.81
N GLU A 188 1.74 0.26 -9.69
CA GLU A 188 2.98 0.99 -9.33
C GLU A 188 3.26 2.16 -10.28
N TYR A 189 2.83 2.04 -11.54
CA TYR A 189 3.02 3.06 -12.57
C TYR A 189 1.97 4.18 -12.54
N SER A 190 1.01 4.14 -11.62
CA SER A 190 -0.02 5.19 -11.48
C SER A 190 0.60 6.58 -11.25
N SER A 191 1.69 6.65 -10.48
CA SER A 191 2.43 7.89 -10.22
C SER A 191 3.13 8.41 -11.48
N VAL A 192 3.75 7.52 -12.26
CA VAL A 192 4.38 7.86 -13.55
C VAL A 192 3.34 8.41 -14.52
N LEU A 193 2.16 7.79 -14.60
CA LEU A 193 1.06 8.30 -15.41
C LEU A 193 0.60 9.69 -14.90
N SER A 194 0.50 9.91 -13.58
CA SER A 194 0.23 11.24 -13.03
C SER A 194 1.31 12.27 -13.40
N ASN A 195 2.58 11.85 -13.43
CA ASN A 195 3.70 12.72 -13.80
C ASN A 195 3.63 13.14 -15.28
N ILE A 196 3.21 12.24 -16.18
CA ILE A 196 2.97 12.59 -17.60
C ILE A 196 1.98 13.75 -17.71
N CYS A 197 0.90 13.77 -16.92
CA CYS A 197 -0.07 14.87 -16.93
C CYS A 197 0.56 16.22 -16.55
N SER A 198 1.61 16.21 -15.73
CA SER A 198 2.27 17.42 -15.25
C SER A 198 3.21 18.03 -16.31
N GLU A 199 3.45 17.35 -17.44
CA GLU A 199 4.32 17.82 -18.52
C GLU A 199 3.61 18.73 -19.55
N GLY A 200 2.35 19.10 -19.31
CA GLY A 200 1.59 19.99 -20.20
C GLY A 200 1.24 19.36 -21.55
N VAL A 201 1.03 18.04 -21.57
CA VAL A 201 0.71 17.25 -22.77
C VAL A 201 -0.79 17.21 -23.08
N ASN A 202 -1.14 17.03 -24.36
CA ASN A 202 -2.52 16.71 -24.74
C ASN A 202 -2.81 15.24 -24.38
N VAL A 203 -3.69 15.02 -23.40
CA VAL A 203 -3.96 13.69 -22.85
C VAL A 203 -4.48 12.70 -23.90
N ASP A 204 -5.35 13.12 -24.81
CA ASP A 204 -5.92 12.23 -25.84
C ASP A 204 -4.85 11.75 -26.82
N THR A 205 -3.88 12.61 -27.15
CA THR A 205 -2.73 12.26 -28.00
C THR A 205 -1.82 11.25 -27.30
N VAL A 206 -1.58 11.45 -26.00
CA VAL A 206 -0.78 10.52 -25.19
C VAL A 206 -1.50 9.17 -25.08
N ILE A 207 -2.80 9.17 -24.79
CA ILE A 207 -3.60 7.95 -24.70
C ILE A 207 -3.56 7.18 -26.01
N LYS A 208 -3.71 7.86 -27.15
CA LYS A 208 -3.60 7.21 -28.47
C LYS A 208 -2.24 6.54 -28.64
N LYS A 209 -1.14 7.26 -28.40
CA LYS A 209 0.22 6.70 -28.49
C LYS A 209 0.45 5.53 -27.53
N MET A 210 -0.11 5.62 -26.32
CA MET A 210 -0.07 4.55 -25.34
C MET A 210 -0.80 3.30 -25.85
N ILE A 211 -2.03 3.45 -26.34
CA ILE A 211 -2.81 2.33 -26.89
C ILE A 211 -2.09 1.71 -28.10
N ASP A 212 -1.56 2.53 -29.01
CA ASP A 212 -0.80 2.05 -30.18
C ASP A 212 0.44 1.25 -29.73
N HIS A 213 1.11 1.68 -28.65
CA HIS A 213 2.23 0.94 -28.08
C HIS A 213 1.81 -0.39 -27.47
N CYS A 214 0.62 -0.45 -26.86
CA CYS A 214 0.03 -1.67 -26.29
C CYS A 214 -0.42 -2.68 -27.37
N GLN A 215 -0.91 -2.21 -28.51
CA GLN A 215 -1.37 -3.06 -29.61
C GLN A 215 -0.23 -3.75 -30.38
N GLY A 216 1.00 -3.23 -30.28
CA GLY A 216 2.20 -3.88 -30.82
C GLY A 216 2.65 -5.13 -30.06
N ILE A 217 1.91 -5.54 -29.02
CA ILE A 217 2.28 -6.64 -28.13
C ILE A 217 1.19 -7.71 -28.21
N THR A 218 1.49 -8.80 -28.90
CA THR A 218 0.83 -10.08 -28.64
C THR A 218 1.18 -10.52 -27.23
N VAL A 219 0.30 -10.23 -26.27
CA VAL A 219 0.36 -10.80 -24.92
C VAL A 219 0.16 -12.31 -25.08
N THR A 220 1.26 -13.03 -25.29
CA THR A 220 1.26 -14.48 -25.35
C THR A 220 1.01 -15.01 -23.94
N ASN A 221 -0.21 -15.53 -23.76
CA ASN A 221 -0.67 -16.39 -22.67
C ASN A 221 -0.66 -15.80 -21.25
N ILE A 222 -1.84 -15.30 -20.86
CA ILE A 222 -2.28 -15.31 -19.46
C ILE A 222 -3.13 -16.58 -19.26
N GLU A 223 -2.43 -17.70 -19.09
CA GLU A 223 -2.84 -18.81 -18.22
C GLU A 223 -1.87 -18.88 -17.02
#